data_AF-A0A3G4VVR4-F1
#
_entry.id   AF-A0A3G4VVR4-F1
#
_cell.length_a   1.000
_cell.length_b   1.000
_cell.length_c   1.000
_cell.angle_alpha   90.00
_cell.angle_beta   90.00
_cell.angle_gamma   90.00
#
_symmetry.space_group_name_H-M   'P 1'
#
loop_
_entity.id
_entity.type
_entity.pdbx_description
1 polymer ?
#
loop_
_entity_poly.entity_id
_entity_poly.type
_entity_poly.pdbx_seq_one_letter_code
_entity_poly.pdbx_strand_id
1 'polypeptide(L)'
;MSAPMSPHGPGFGTVRGRGYRMEQVDRYLARLSDSRDEAWERVARLTVLAKRMEAEAGRLREAVSELAPQRYDDLSERARRILLLSEEEAEAVRDEAGADVLAIQGAAEAHADRATELARHDAEAVREQTEVRARQLLLRAQREADEERGGARDEAAAWRAEAAAALAEMERRSQALLTEREQERVERRDAAERELAAREGELEARLLELDRCAEAGLAEARRALAEAEEAARHGQEDAEARGAELVAAARVREERVGRETERILREHAEAQEEMRAHMNHVRSSLAALTGRAPAEG
;
A
#
# COMPACT_ATOMS: atom_id res chain seq x y z
N MET A 1 9.05 26.35 46.68
CA MET A 1 10.04 27.05 47.52
C MET A 1 10.47 28.29 46.76
N SER A 2 10.03 29.46 47.20
CA SER A 2 10.33 30.74 46.55
C SER A 2 11.73 31.19 46.98
N ALA A 3 12.61 31.46 46.01
CA ALA A 3 13.93 32.00 46.29
C ALA A 3 13.81 33.39 46.94
N PRO A 4 14.69 33.74 47.90
CA PRO A 4 14.68 35.07 48.52
C PRO A 4 14.98 36.13 47.45
N MET A 5 14.11 37.13 47.37
CA MET A 5 14.33 38.33 46.56
C MET A 5 15.60 39.01 47.05
N SER A 6 16.63 39.03 46.19
CA SER A 6 17.85 39.78 46.43
C SER A 6 17.51 41.28 46.56
N PRO A 7 18.16 42.07 47.42
CA PRO A 7 17.82 43.49 47.66
C PRO A 7 18.09 44.41 46.44
N HIS A 8 18.56 43.85 45.33
CA HIS A 8 19.13 44.56 44.20
C HIS A 8 18.32 44.31 42.91
N GLY A 9 17.08 44.78 42.86
CA GLY A 9 16.29 44.90 41.62
C GLY A 9 15.94 43.58 40.89
N PRO A 10 15.29 43.67 39.71
CA PRO A 10 14.95 42.50 38.91
C PRO A 10 16.23 41.78 38.47
N GLY A 11 16.38 40.52 38.88
CA GLY A 11 17.58 39.72 38.61
C GLY A 11 17.87 39.55 37.12
N PHE A 12 19.15 39.45 36.77
CA PHE A 12 19.59 39.21 35.39
C PHE A 12 18.99 37.90 34.86
N GLY A 13 18.36 37.95 33.69
CA GLY A 13 17.77 36.77 33.06
C GLY A 13 18.85 35.72 32.75
N THR A 14 18.72 34.53 33.34
CA THR A 14 19.66 33.43 33.10
C THR A 14 19.27 32.66 31.84
N VAL A 15 20.15 32.62 30.84
CA VAL A 15 19.98 31.81 29.62
C VAL A 15 20.70 30.47 29.80
N ARG A 16 20.13 29.38 29.25
CA ARG A 16 20.70 28.02 29.35
C ARG A 16 21.95 27.92 28.47
N GLY A 17 23.14 28.15 29.02
CA GLY A 17 24.42 28.13 28.30
C GLY A 17 25.45 29.11 28.88
N ARG A 18 26.67 29.17 28.30
CA ARG A 18 27.85 29.93 28.76
C ARG A 18 27.55 31.41 29.07
N GLY A 19 27.08 31.69 30.29
CA GLY A 19 26.95 33.02 30.87
C GLY A 19 28.06 33.31 31.89
N TYR A 20 28.17 34.57 32.31
CA TYR A 20 29.00 34.92 33.47
C TYR A 20 28.54 34.09 34.69
N ARG A 21 29.48 33.65 35.52
CA ARG A 21 29.11 32.95 36.75
C ARG A 21 28.37 33.93 37.65
N MET A 22 27.09 33.67 37.91
CA MET A 22 26.24 34.56 38.71
C MET A 22 26.88 34.90 40.06
N GLU A 23 27.51 33.93 40.72
CA GLU A 23 28.25 34.13 41.97
C GLU A 23 29.41 35.16 41.86
N GLN A 24 30.03 35.28 40.69
CA GLN A 24 31.08 36.27 40.43
C GLN A 24 30.47 37.65 40.14
N VAL A 25 29.35 37.69 39.41
CA VAL A 25 28.60 38.93 39.12
C VAL A 25 28.03 39.51 40.41
N ASP A 26 27.38 38.69 41.22
CA ASP A 26 26.80 39.08 42.50
C ASP A 26 27.87 39.60 43.47
N ARG A 27 29.02 38.93 43.53
CA ARG A 27 30.17 39.38 44.36
C ARG A 27 30.72 40.73 43.89
N TYR A 28 30.76 40.95 42.59
CA TYR A 28 31.24 42.22 42.02
C TYR A 28 30.23 43.35 42.29
N LEU A 29 28.94 43.09 42.08
CA LEU A 29 27.86 44.05 42.36
C LEU A 29 27.76 44.38 43.86
N ALA A 30 27.97 43.40 44.73
CA ALA A 30 28.04 43.62 46.17
C ALA A 30 29.17 44.60 46.51
N ARG A 31 30.41 44.37 46.04
CA ARG A 31 31.51 45.31 46.26
C ARG A 31 31.24 46.71 45.70
N LEU A 32 30.62 46.80 44.52
CA LEU A 32 30.28 48.08 43.91
C LEU A 32 29.22 48.81 44.73
N SER A 33 28.21 48.08 45.24
CA SER A 33 27.18 48.62 46.12
C SER A 33 27.75 49.07 47.46
N ASP A 34 28.64 48.28 48.06
CA ASP A 34 29.34 48.65 49.30
C ASP A 34 30.17 49.94 49.12
N SER A 35 30.94 50.03 48.02
CA SER A 35 31.73 51.22 47.69
C SER A 35 30.86 52.45 47.46
N ARG A 36 29.72 52.28 46.75
CA ARG A 36 28.71 53.32 46.59
C ARG A 36 28.19 53.77 47.95
N ASP A 37 27.73 52.84 48.78
CA ASP A 37 27.10 53.15 50.06
C ASP A 37 28.12 53.83 51.01
N GLU A 38 29.39 53.41 51.02
CA GLU A 38 30.47 54.08 51.75
C GLU A 38 30.70 55.52 51.25
N ALA A 39 30.67 55.73 49.94
CA ALA A 39 30.79 57.08 49.34
C ALA A 39 29.59 57.95 49.73
N TRP A 40 28.37 57.41 49.70
CA TRP A 40 27.15 58.12 50.13
C TRP A 40 27.17 58.47 51.61
N GLU A 41 27.61 57.57 52.48
CA GLU A 41 27.80 57.88 53.89
C GLU A 41 28.84 58.98 54.11
N ARG A 42 29.96 58.94 53.36
CA ARG A 42 31.00 59.97 53.44
C ARG A 42 30.45 61.33 53.01
N VAL A 43 29.67 61.39 51.93
CA VAL A 43 28.98 62.61 51.50
C VAL A 43 28.05 63.10 52.60
N ALA A 44 27.20 62.22 53.17
CA ALA A 44 26.29 62.60 54.24
C ALA A 44 27.02 63.17 55.47
N ARG A 45 28.12 62.52 55.92
CA ARG A 45 28.94 63.01 57.04
C ARG A 45 29.55 64.38 56.74
N LEU A 46 30.10 64.57 55.54
CA LEU A 46 30.70 65.84 55.14
C LEU A 46 29.65 66.94 55.00
N THR A 47 28.46 66.64 54.47
CA THR A 47 27.35 67.60 54.40
C THR A 47 26.91 68.05 55.80
N VAL A 48 26.81 67.13 56.77
CA VAL A 48 26.47 67.50 58.16
C VAL A 48 27.57 68.36 58.78
N LEU A 49 28.85 68.01 58.57
CA LEU A 49 29.97 68.80 59.06
C LEU A 49 29.96 70.22 58.46
N ALA A 50 29.77 70.33 57.14
CA ALA A 50 29.67 71.62 56.45
C ALA A 50 28.55 72.48 57.03
N LYS A 51 27.34 71.93 57.21
CA LYS A 51 26.22 72.65 57.84
C LYS A 51 26.53 73.08 59.28
N ARG A 52 27.22 72.24 60.06
CA ARG A 52 27.63 72.59 61.43
C ARG A 52 28.62 73.74 61.44
N MET A 53 29.63 73.70 60.58
CA MET A 53 30.62 74.78 60.44
C MET A 53 29.98 76.07 59.95
N GLU A 54 29.03 76.00 59.03
CA GLU A 54 28.29 77.16 58.52
C GLU A 54 27.43 77.81 59.62
N ALA A 55 26.72 77.00 60.41
CA ALA A 55 25.95 77.48 61.56
C ALA A 55 26.85 78.09 62.65
N GLU A 56 28.01 77.50 62.90
CA GLU A 56 29.00 78.04 63.85
C GLU A 56 29.60 79.36 63.36
N ALA A 57 29.97 79.46 62.09
CA ALA A 57 30.40 80.70 61.45
C ALA A 57 29.31 81.77 61.48
N GLY A 58 28.03 81.38 61.32
CA GLY A 58 26.88 82.26 61.47
C GLY A 58 26.75 82.82 62.90
N ARG A 59 26.78 81.96 63.92
CA ARG A 59 26.76 82.37 65.33
C ARG A 59 27.93 83.30 65.68
N LEU A 60 29.13 82.99 65.18
CA LEU A 60 30.31 83.84 65.39
C LEU A 60 30.13 85.21 64.72
N ARG A 61 29.57 85.27 63.51
CA ARG A 61 29.26 86.54 62.83
C ARG A 61 28.23 87.37 63.59
N GLU A 62 27.15 86.75 64.07
CA GLU A 62 26.14 87.42 64.90
C GLU A 62 26.75 87.97 66.19
N ALA A 63 27.50 87.14 66.92
CA ALA A 63 28.20 87.56 68.14
C ALA A 63 29.18 88.73 67.88
N VAL A 64 29.85 88.73 66.73
CA VAL A 64 30.71 89.85 66.33
C VAL A 64 29.90 91.10 65.98
N SER A 65 28.73 90.94 65.36
CA SER A 65 27.87 92.07 64.99
C SER A 65 27.20 92.79 66.18
N GLU A 66 26.98 92.07 67.29
CA GLU A 66 26.46 92.63 68.54
C GLU A 66 27.51 93.42 69.35
N LEU A 67 28.80 93.23 69.05
CA LEU A 67 29.85 94.05 69.64
C LEU A 67 29.77 95.46 69.05
N ALA A 68 29.75 96.48 69.92
CA ALA A 68 29.90 97.86 69.48
C ALA A 68 31.17 97.99 68.61
N PRO A 69 31.15 98.77 67.52
CA PRO A 69 32.32 98.96 66.67
C PRO A 69 33.48 99.39 67.56
N GLN A 70 34.48 98.51 67.73
CA GLN A 70 35.65 98.84 68.54
C GLN A 70 36.46 99.85 67.74
N ARG A 71 36.18 101.12 68.01
CA ARG A 71 36.92 102.26 67.49
C ARG A 71 38.20 102.31 68.29
N TYR A 72 39.20 101.59 67.79
CA TYR A 72 40.57 101.45 68.25
C TYR A 72 41.37 102.78 68.23
N ASP A 73 40.68 103.89 68.41
CA ASP A 73 41.16 105.27 68.31
C ASP A 73 42.13 105.60 69.47
N ASP A 74 42.01 104.90 70.61
CA ASP A 74 42.86 105.04 71.80
C ASP A 74 44.10 104.11 71.83
N LEU A 75 44.27 103.24 70.84
CA LEU A 75 45.43 102.35 70.79
C LEU A 75 46.73 103.13 70.53
N SER A 76 47.83 102.67 71.12
CA SER A 76 49.15 103.20 70.76
C SER A 76 49.43 102.94 69.27
N GLU A 77 50.27 103.77 68.64
CA GLU A 77 50.69 103.59 67.23
C GLU A 77 51.25 102.19 66.96
N ARG A 78 51.95 101.60 67.95
CA ARG A 78 52.44 100.21 67.90
C ARG A 78 51.29 99.20 67.82
N ALA A 79 50.24 99.40 68.59
CA ALA A 79 49.12 98.47 68.64
C ALA A 79 48.18 98.61 67.43
N ARG A 80 48.03 99.81 66.85
CA ARG A 80 47.37 100.01 65.55
C ARG A 80 48.10 99.29 64.40
N ARG A 81 49.44 99.32 64.37
CA ARG A 81 50.24 98.56 63.40
C ARG A 81 50.03 97.05 63.52
N ILE A 82 49.93 96.53 64.75
CA ILE A 82 49.66 95.10 64.98
C ILE A 82 48.26 94.72 64.49
N LEU A 83 47.26 95.57 64.73
CA LEU A 83 45.90 95.34 64.25
C LEU A 83 45.83 95.30 62.73
N LEU A 84 46.41 96.30 62.04
CA LEU A 84 46.43 96.35 60.58
C LEU A 84 47.08 95.10 60.00
N LEU A 85 48.25 94.70 60.53
CA LEU A 85 48.91 93.46 60.10
C LEU A 85 48.02 92.24 60.34
N SER A 86 47.28 92.19 61.45
CA SER A 86 46.38 91.07 61.75
C SER A 86 45.17 91.02 60.80
N GLU A 87 44.67 92.17 60.34
CA GLU A 87 43.60 92.28 59.35
C GLU A 87 44.09 91.86 57.96
N GLU A 88 45.27 92.32 57.56
CA GLU A 88 45.94 91.90 56.31
C GLU A 88 46.20 90.38 56.29
N GLU A 89 46.71 89.81 57.37
CA GLU A 89 46.90 88.36 57.50
C GLU A 89 45.57 87.60 57.49
N ALA A 90 44.52 88.15 58.12
CA ALA A 90 43.20 87.52 58.09
C ALA A 90 42.54 87.56 56.70
N GLU A 91 42.76 88.61 55.92
CA GLU A 91 42.34 88.68 54.51
C GLU A 91 43.12 87.69 53.66
N ALA A 92 44.46 87.64 53.79
CA ALA A 92 45.32 86.69 53.09
C ALA A 92 44.90 85.24 53.35
N VAL A 93 44.61 84.87 54.60
CA VAL A 93 44.14 83.52 54.96
C VAL A 93 42.76 83.21 54.35
N ARG A 94 41.86 84.19 54.25
CA ARG A 94 40.54 83.98 53.61
C ARG A 94 40.68 83.79 52.11
N ASP A 95 41.55 84.57 51.47
CA ASP A 95 41.82 84.45 50.03
C ASP A 95 42.49 83.12 49.70
N GLU A 96 43.47 82.69 50.51
CA GLU A 96 44.11 81.38 50.38
C GLU A 96 43.10 80.24 50.58
N ALA A 97 42.26 80.30 51.62
CA ALA A 97 41.20 79.32 51.83
C ALA A 97 40.18 79.30 50.68
N GLY A 98 39.85 80.45 50.10
CA GLY A 98 38.99 80.57 48.93
C GLY A 98 39.60 79.90 47.69
N ALA A 99 40.89 80.14 47.45
CA ALA A 99 41.64 79.50 46.36
C ALA A 99 41.73 77.97 46.54
N ASP A 100 41.97 77.49 47.76
CA ASP A 100 42.00 76.07 48.09
C ASP A 100 40.65 75.39 47.85
N VAL A 101 39.55 76.02 48.24
CA VAL A 101 38.20 75.49 47.99
C VAL A 101 37.95 75.33 46.49
N LEU A 102 38.29 76.33 45.68
CA LEU A 102 38.14 76.26 44.21
C LEU A 102 39.03 75.18 43.60
N ALA A 103 40.27 75.03 44.09
CA ALA A 103 41.18 73.99 43.63
C ALA A 103 40.66 72.58 43.95
N ILE A 104 40.12 72.37 45.17
CA ILE A 104 39.53 71.09 45.58
C ILE A 104 38.27 70.78 44.75
N GLN A 105 37.41 71.77 44.50
CA GLN A 105 36.22 71.61 43.67
C GLN A 105 36.59 71.22 42.24
N GLY A 106 37.52 71.94 41.60
CA GLY A 106 37.99 71.62 40.26
C GLY A 106 38.65 70.25 40.16
N ALA A 107 39.41 69.83 41.18
CA ALA A 107 40.00 68.49 41.24
C ALA A 107 38.94 67.39 41.38
N ALA A 108 37.89 67.63 42.18
CA ALA A 108 36.78 66.70 42.36
C ALA A 108 35.93 66.55 41.10
N GLU A 109 35.60 67.65 40.42
CA GLU A 109 34.88 67.65 39.13
C GLU A 109 35.67 66.89 38.06
N ALA A 110 36.97 67.21 37.89
CA ALA A 110 37.80 66.52 36.93
C ALA A 110 37.96 65.02 37.22
N HIS A 111 37.92 64.62 38.50
CA HIS A 111 37.91 63.20 38.87
C HIS A 111 36.58 62.53 38.54
N ALA A 112 35.44 63.19 38.80
CA ALA A 112 34.11 62.69 38.48
C ALA A 112 33.91 62.51 36.97
N ASP A 113 34.40 63.45 36.16
CA ASP A 113 34.35 63.38 34.70
C ASP A 113 35.16 62.18 34.18
N ARG A 114 36.41 62.02 34.64
CA ARG A 114 37.25 60.87 34.28
C ARG A 114 36.61 59.54 34.68
N ALA A 115 36.02 59.46 35.87
CA ALA A 115 35.34 58.25 36.32
C ALA A 115 34.11 57.92 35.45
N THR A 116 33.37 58.94 35.04
CA THR A 116 32.20 58.81 34.17
C THR A 116 32.59 58.36 32.76
N GLU A 117 33.64 58.97 32.18
CA GLU A 117 34.16 58.59 30.86
C GLU A 117 34.67 57.14 30.85
N LEU A 118 35.43 56.74 31.87
CA LEU A 118 35.91 55.37 32.00
C LEU A 118 34.76 54.37 32.12
N ALA A 119 33.78 54.66 32.99
CA ALA A 119 32.60 53.81 33.14
C ALA A 119 31.80 53.68 31.84
N ARG A 120 31.70 54.77 31.06
CA ARG A 120 31.03 54.77 29.75
C ARG A 120 31.79 53.91 28.74
N HIS A 121 33.10 54.08 28.64
CA HIS A 121 33.94 53.29 27.74
C HIS A 121 33.87 51.80 28.08
N ASP A 122 33.94 51.43 29.36
CA ASP A 122 33.82 50.05 29.80
C ASP A 122 32.44 49.47 29.48
N ALA A 123 31.36 50.24 29.67
CA ALA A 123 30.01 49.82 29.30
C ALA A 123 29.85 49.60 27.78
N GLU A 124 30.41 50.50 26.97
CA GLU A 124 30.40 50.39 25.50
C GLU A 124 31.20 49.14 25.05
N ALA A 125 32.38 48.90 25.62
CA ALA A 125 33.19 47.72 25.34
C ALA A 125 32.47 46.41 25.71
N VAL A 126 31.80 46.36 26.87
CA VAL A 126 30.99 45.20 27.27
C VAL A 126 29.82 44.98 26.32
N ARG A 127 29.15 46.06 25.89
CA ARG A 127 28.04 45.97 24.93
C ARG A 127 28.52 45.40 23.60
N GLU A 128 29.58 45.94 23.02
CA GLU A 128 30.14 45.47 21.74
C GLU A 128 30.58 44.01 21.79
N GLN A 129 31.30 43.61 22.86
CA GLN A 129 31.70 42.22 23.04
C GLN A 129 30.48 41.28 23.16
N THR A 130 29.43 41.72 23.84
CA THR A 130 28.20 40.94 24.01
C THR A 130 27.45 40.82 22.69
N GLU A 131 27.35 41.88 21.90
CA GLU A 131 26.74 41.84 20.57
C GLU A 131 27.48 40.89 19.62
N VAL A 132 28.81 40.92 19.61
CA VAL A 132 29.62 40.00 18.80
C VAL A 132 29.35 38.54 19.22
N ARG A 133 29.36 38.25 20.53
CA ARG A 133 29.07 36.92 21.04
C ARG A 133 27.64 36.47 20.71
N ALA A 134 26.66 37.36 20.86
CA ALA A 134 25.27 37.07 20.52
C ALA A 134 25.11 36.73 19.02
N ARG A 135 25.73 37.51 18.13
CA ARG A 135 25.73 37.23 16.68
C ARG A 135 26.40 35.89 16.37
N GLN A 136 27.54 35.59 16.99
CA GLN A 136 28.22 34.31 16.80
C GLN A 136 27.39 33.12 17.28
N LEU A 137 26.72 33.24 18.43
CA LEU A 137 25.83 32.20 18.95
C LEU A 137 24.62 31.98 18.03
N LEU A 138 24.02 33.06 17.53
CA LEU A 138 22.90 32.96 16.58
C LEU A 138 23.32 32.28 15.27
N LEU A 139 24.45 32.66 14.70
CA LEU A 139 24.97 32.02 13.48
C LEU A 139 25.28 30.54 13.70
N ARG A 140 25.83 30.18 14.86
CA ARG A 140 26.07 28.79 15.23
C ARG A 140 24.75 28.02 15.36
N ALA A 141 23.77 28.56 16.09
CA ALA A 141 22.48 27.92 16.28
C ALA A 141 21.73 27.75 14.94
N GLN A 142 21.84 28.72 14.03
CA GLN A 142 21.28 28.61 12.67
C GLN A 142 21.93 27.48 11.88
N ARG A 143 23.27 27.37 11.90
CA ARG A 143 23.98 26.28 11.23
C ARG A 143 23.61 24.91 11.80
N GLU A 144 23.58 24.77 13.12
CA GLU A 144 23.17 23.52 13.78
C GLU A 144 21.74 23.16 13.38
N ALA A 145 20.81 24.13 13.35
CA ALA A 145 19.44 23.89 12.91
C ALA A 145 19.33 23.52 11.42
N ASP A 146 20.12 24.14 10.55
CA ASP A 146 20.14 23.83 9.12
C ASP A 146 20.75 22.45 8.84
N GLU A 147 21.79 22.06 9.58
CA GLU A 147 22.39 20.72 9.55
C GLU A 147 21.39 19.65 10.00
N GLU A 148 20.69 19.84 11.13
CA GLU A 148 19.64 18.93 11.60
C GLU A 148 18.50 18.81 10.58
N ARG A 149 18.05 19.92 10.00
CA ARG A 149 17.00 19.93 8.97
C ARG A 149 17.47 19.27 7.67
N GLY A 150 18.73 19.44 7.30
CA GLY A 150 19.36 18.77 6.16
C GLY A 150 19.38 17.26 6.37
N GLY A 151 19.92 16.81 7.49
CA GLY A 151 19.98 15.39 7.86
C GLY A 151 18.59 14.73 7.88
N ALA A 152 17.59 15.37 8.50
CA ALA A 152 16.22 14.85 8.53
C ALA A 152 15.59 14.76 7.13
N ARG A 153 15.93 15.67 6.20
CA ARG A 153 15.45 15.61 4.81
C ARG A 153 16.11 14.49 4.03
N ASP A 154 17.41 14.32 4.19
CA ASP A 154 18.18 13.28 3.52
C ASP A 154 17.77 11.89 4.00
N GLU A 155 17.59 11.71 5.32
CA GLU A 155 17.01 10.49 5.90
C GLU A 155 15.62 10.23 5.31
N ALA A 156 14.71 11.21 5.36
CA ALA A 156 13.37 11.03 4.80
C ALA A 156 13.40 10.72 3.29
N ALA A 157 14.35 11.25 2.53
CA ALA A 157 14.54 10.92 1.13
C ALA A 157 15.03 9.48 0.94
N ALA A 158 15.99 9.02 1.75
CA ALA A 158 16.48 7.65 1.74
C ALA A 158 15.36 6.65 2.05
N TRP A 159 14.58 6.87 3.12
CA TRP A 159 13.43 6.03 3.47
C TRP A 159 12.40 5.94 2.34
N ARG A 160 12.10 7.06 1.67
CA ARG A 160 11.19 7.06 0.51
C ARG A 160 11.77 6.29 -0.67
N ALA A 161 13.07 6.43 -0.94
CA ALA A 161 13.73 5.72 -2.03
C ALA A 161 13.75 4.20 -1.77
N GLU A 162 14.06 3.78 -0.56
CA GLU A 162 14.01 2.37 -0.14
C GLU A 162 12.59 1.79 -0.26
N ALA A 163 11.58 2.52 0.23
CA ALA A 163 10.19 2.08 0.12
C ALA A 163 9.72 1.98 -1.34
N ALA A 164 10.10 2.93 -2.19
CA ALA A 164 9.79 2.90 -3.61
C ALA A 164 10.49 1.74 -4.34
N ALA A 165 11.75 1.46 -4.00
CA ALA A 165 12.49 0.33 -4.55
C ALA A 165 11.87 -1.02 -4.13
N ALA A 166 11.45 -1.15 -2.87
CA ALA A 166 10.76 -2.33 -2.36
C ALA A 166 9.41 -2.55 -3.07
N LEU A 167 8.64 -1.48 -3.29
CA LEU A 167 7.38 -1.55 -4.04
C LEU A 167 7.63 -1.99 -5.49
N ALA A 168 8.59 -1.37 -6.18
CA ALA A 168 8.91 -1.73 -7.56
C ALA A 168 9.36 -3.20 -7.70
N GLU A 169 10.11 -3.72 -6.72
CA GLU A 169 10.49 -5.13 -6.69
C GLU A 169 9.28 -6.05 -6.47
N MET A 170 8.36 -5.68 -5.57
CA MET A 170 7.12 -6.43 -5.35
C MET A 170 6.22 -6.43 -6.58
N GLU A 171 6.11 -5.31 -7.29
CA GLU A 171 5.38 -5.21 -8.55
C GLU A 171 5.98 -6.13 -9.61
N ARG A 172 7.32 -6.11 -9.79
CA ARG A 172 8.01 -7.02 -10.72
C ARG A 172 7.75 -8.48 -10.38
N ARG A 173 7.87 -8.88 -9.12
CA ARG A 173 7.62 -10.26 -8.67
C ARG A 173 6.18 -10.68 -8.89
N SER A 174 5.24 -9.78 -8.59
CA SER A 174 3.81 -10.05 -8.77
C SER A 174 3.46 -10.21 -10.24
N GLN A 175 4.00 -9.37 -11.12
CA GLN A 175 3.84 -9.50 -12.57
C GLN A 175 4.45 -10.80 -13.09
N ALA A 176 5.65 -11.17 -12.64
CA ALA A 176 6.27 -12.44 -13.02
C ALA A 176 5.40 -13.64 -12.61
N LEU A 177 4.88 -13.64 -11.38
CA LEU A 177 3.98 -14.69 -10.89
C LEU A 177 2.66 -14.74 -11.68
N LEU A 178 2.09 -13.58 -12.05
CA LEU A 178 0.89 -13.55 -12.89
C LEU A 178 1.14 -14.15 -14.27
N THR A 179 2.25 -13.79 -14.92
CA THR A 179 2.65 -14.37 -16.22
C THR A 179 2.86 -15.87 -16.12
N GLU A 180 3.56 -16.35 -15.09
CA GLU A 180 3.74 -17.80 -14.84
C GLU A 180 2.38 -18.51 -14.67
N ARG A 181 1.45 -17.91 -13.91
CA ARG A 181 0.10 -18.47 -13.71
C ARG A 181 -0.74 -18.48 -14.99
N GLU A 182 -0.59 -17.48 -15.84
CA GLU A 182 -1.23 -17.46 -17.15
C GLU A 182 -0.68 -18.55 -18.06
N GLN A 183 0.65 -18.73 -18.10
CA GLN A 183 1.31 -19.80 -18.84
C GLN A 183 0.85 -21.17 -18.36
N GLU A 184 0.87 -21.44 -17.05
CA GLU A 184 0.36 -22.70 -16.49
C GLU A 184 -1.11 -22.96 -16.88
N ARG A 185 -1.95 -21.91 -16.94
CA ARG A 185 -3.36 -22.06 -17.33
C ARG A 185 -3.51 -22.40 -18.80
N VAL A 186 -2.71 -21.77 -19.67
CA VAL A 186 -2.67 -22.08 -21.10
C VAL A 186 -2.20 -23.52 -21.28
N GLU A 187 -1.08 -23.91 -20.67
CA GLU A 187 -0.56 -25.28 -20.75
C GLU A 187 -1.56 -26.34 -20.27
N ARG A 188 -2.27 -26.08 -19.15
CA ARG A 188 -3.32 -26.98 -18.66
C ARG A 188 -4.50 -27.07 -19.62
N ARG A 189 -4.89 -25.96 -20.27
CA ARG A 189 -5.96 -25.96 -21.29
C ARG A 189 -5.52 -26.75 -22.52
N ASP A 190 -4.33 -26.47 -23.05
CA ASP A 190 -3.78 -27.18 -24.21
C ASP A 190 -3.60 -28.69 -23.94
N ALA A 191 -3.27 -29.07 -22.71
CA ALA A 191 -3.22 -30.48 -22.31
C ALA A 191 -4.63 -31.11 -22.28
N ALA A 192 -5.61 -30.43 -21.70
CA ALA A 192 -6.99 -30.90 -21.65
C ALA A 192 -7.62 -31.00 -23.05
N GLU A 193 -7.37 -30.02 -23.93
CA GLU A 193 -7.83 -30.02 -25.31
C GLU A 193 -7.24 -31.19 -26.11
N ARG A 194 -5.94 -31.48 -25.93
CA ARG A 194 -5.30 -32.67 -26.53
C ARG A 194 -5.90 -33.98 -26.02
N GLU A 195 -6.18 -34.07 -24.72
CA GLU A 195 -6.81 -35.27 -24.14
C GLU A 195 -8.24 -35.47 -24.68
N LEU A 196 -9.02 -34.38 -24.80
CA LEU A 196 -10.35 -34.41 -25.40
C LEU A 196 -10.30 -34.83 -26.86
N ALA A 197 -9.44 -34.21 -27.68
CA ALA A 197 -9.28 -34.57 -29.09
C ALA A 197 -8.84 -36.03 -29.27
N ALA A 198 -7.97 -36.54 -28.39
CA ALA A 198 -7.58 -37.96 -28.41
C ALA A 198 -8.78 -38.89 -28.11
N ARG A 199 -9.59 -38.56 -27.09
CA ARG A 199 -10.79 -39.34 -26.76
C ARG A 199 -11.84 -39.28 -27.86
N GLU A 200 -12.06 -38.11 -28.45
CA GLU A 200 -12.95 -37.94 -29.60
C GLU A 200 -12.49 -38.82 -30.77
N GLY A 201 -11.20 -38.79 -31.10
CA GLY A 201 -10.62 -39.66 -32.15
C GLY A 201 -10.77 -41.16 -31.84
N GLU A 202 -10.58 -41.58 -30.57
CA GLU A 202 -10.83 -42.97 -30.16
C GLU A 202 -12.31 -43.38 -30.30
N LEU A 203 -13.24 -42.49 -29.94
CA LEU A 203 -14.67 -42.74 -30.07
C LEU A 203 -15.10 -42.80 -31.54
N GLU A 204 -14.63 -41.87 -32.37
CA GLU A 204 -14.88 -41.86 -33.81
C GLU A 204 -14.35 -43.15 -34.46
N ALA A 205 -13.14 -43.59 -34.11
CA ALA A 205 -12.59 -44.85 -34.60
C ALA A 205 -13.47 -46.05 -34.19
N ARG A 206 -13.94 -46.10 -32.94
CA ARG A 206 -14.85 -47.17 -32.47
C ARG A 206 -16.20 -47.14 -33.18
N LEU A 207 -16.76 -45.96 -33.43
CA LEU A 207 -18.01 -45.81 -34.17
C LEU A 207 -17.85 -46.31 -35.61
N LEU A 208 -16.76 -45.92 -36.30
CA LEU A 208 -16.47 -46.39 -37.64
C LEU A 208 -16.30 -47.92 -37.72
N GLU A 209 -15.65 -48.54 -36.72
CA GLU A 209 -15.55 -49.99 -36.64
C GLU A 209 -16.91 -50.66 -36.41
N LEU A 210 -17.73 -50.13 -35.50
CA LEU A 210 -19.09 -50.63 -35.26
C LEU A 210 -19.98 -50.50 -36.51
N ASP A 211 -19.89 -49.36 -37.21
CA ASP A 211 -20.60 -49.13 -38.47
C ASP A 211 -20.17 -50.15 -39.53
N ARG A 212 -18.86 -50.40 -39.69
CA ARG A 212 -18.35 -51.45 -40.60
C ARG A 212 -18.87 -52.84 -40.23
N CYS A 213 -18.86 -53.20 -38.95
CA CYS A 213 -19.41 -54.48 -38.48
C CYS A 213 -20.91 -54.59 -38.74
N ALA A 214 -21.66 -53.51 -38.51
CA ALA A 214 -23.10 -53.45 -38.77
C ALA A 214 -23.42 -53.56 -40.27
N GLU A 215 -22.69 -52.86 -41.13
CA GLU A 215 -22.82 -52.95 -42.59
C GLU A 215 -22.47 -54.35 -43.11
N ALA A 216 -21.39 -54.96 -42.60
CA ALA A 216 -21.01 -56.33 -42.94
C ALA A 216 -22.10 -57.33 -42.52
N GLY A 217 -22.61 -57.23 -41.29
CA GLY A 217 -23.70 -58.07 -40.79
C GLY A 217 -25.00 -57.87 -41.58
N LEU A 218 -25.32 -56.64 -41.99
CA LEU A 218 -26.47 -56.35 -42.85
C LEU A 218 -26.29 -56.96 -44.25
N ALA A 219 -25.08 -56.89 -44.81
CA ALA A 219 -24.77 -57.49 -46.11
C ALA A 219 -24.87 -59.02 -46.05
N GLU A 220 -24.38 -59.65 -44.97
CA GLU A 220 -24.51 -61.09 -44.72
C GLU A 220 -25.98 -61.50 -44.57
N ALA A 221 -26.76 -60.78 -43.75
CA ALA A 221 -28.18 -61.05 -43.58
C ALA A 221 -28.97 -60.91 -44.90
N ARG A 222 -28.64 -59.92 -45.74
CA ARG A 222 -29.22 -59.77 -47.08
C ARG A 222 -28.87 -60.93 -48.01
N ARG A 223 -27.64 -61.43 -47.96
CA ARG A 223 -27.23 -62.63 -48.74
C ARG A 223 -27.97 -63.86 -48.27
N ALA A 224 -28.02 -64.11 -46.96
CA ALA A 224 -28.76 -65.24 -46.39
C ALA A 224 -30.25 -65.18 -46.72
N LEU A 225 -30.86 -63.99 -46.72
CA LEU A 225 -32.24 -63.79 -47.16
C LEU A 225 -32.40 -64.13 -48.64
N ALA A 226 -31.52 -63.64 -49.51
CA ALA A 226 -31.56 -63.95 -50.95
C ALA A 226 -31.40 -65.45 -51.23
N GLU A 227 -30.44 -66.11 -50.55
CA GLU A 227 -30.24 -67.56 -50.63
C GLU A 227 -31.48 -68.34 -50.15
N ALA A 228 -32.11 -67.89 -49.05
CA ALA A 228 -33.34 -68.49 -48.54
C ALA A 228 -34.53 -68.28 -49.49
N GLU A 229 -34.66 -67.10 -50.10
CA GLU A 229 -35.68 -66.82 -51.13
C GLU A 229 -35.46 -67.68 -52.38
N GLU A 230 -34.21 -67.84 -52.85
CA GLU A 230 -33.87 -68.72 -53.96
C GLU A 230 -34.14 -70.19 -53.64
N ALA A 231 -33.74 -70.68 -52.46
CA ALA A 231 -34.03 -72.03 -52.00
C ALA A 231 -35.54 -72.28 -51.86
N ALA A 232 -36.31 -71.28 -51.39
CA ALA A 232 -37.76 -71.36 -51.33
C ALA A 232 -38.39 -71.40 -52.73
N ARG A 233 -37.89 -70.61 -53.69
CA ARG A 233 -38.32 -70.66 -55.10
C ARG A 233 -38.01 -72.02 -55.72
N HIS A 234 -36.80 -72.52 -55.60
CA HIS A 234 -36.43 -73.84 -56.11
C HIS A 234 -37.21 -74.96 -55.43
N GLY A 235 -37.43 -74.89 -54.11
CA GLY A 235 -38.27 -75.85 -53.40
C GLY A 235 -39.73 -75.81 -53.89
N GLN A 236 -40.25 -74.63 -54.20
CA GLN A 236 -41.58 -74.46 -54.80
C GLN A 236 -41.62 -75.02 -56.23
N GLU A 237 -40.64 -74.69 -57.08
CA GLU A 237 -40.50 -75.22 -58.44
C GLU A 237 -40.38 -76.75 -58.45
N ASP A 238 -39.57 -77.33 -57.56
CA ASP A 238 -39.41 -78.78 -57.38
C ASP A 238 -40.71 -79.43 -56.90
N ALA A 239 -41.43 -78.79 -55.97
CA ALA A 239 -42.72 -79.27 -55.50
C ALA A 239 -43.78 -79.23 -56.61
N GLU A 240 -43.80 -78.17 -57.43
CA GLU A 240 -44.65 -78.05 -58.61
C GLU A 240 -44.29 -79.09 -59.68
N ALA A 241 -43.00 -79.30 -59.96
CA ALA A 241 -42.52 -80.31 -60.89
C ALA A 241 -42.87 -81.73 -60.43
N ARG A 242 -42.61 -82.08 -59.17
CA ARG A 242 -43.02 -83.37 -58.59
C ARG A 242 -44.54 -83.53 -58.57
N GLY A 243 -45.27 -82.46 -58.30
CA GLY A 243 -46.73 -82.42 -58.42
C GLY A 243 -47.18 -82.74 -59.84
N ALA A 244 -46.57 -82.11 -60.85
CA ALA A 244 -46.85 -82.36 -62.26
C ALA A 244 -46.49 -83.80 -62.68
N GLU A 245 -45.34 -84.33 -62.23
CA GLU A 245 -44.92 -85.72 -62.44
C GLU A 245 -45.91 -86.71 -61.82
N LEU A 246 -46.34 -86.48 -60.57
CA LEU A 246 -47.34 -87.32 -59.91
C LEU A 246 -48.67 -87.31 -60.66
N VAL A 247 -49.11 -86.14 -61.13
CA VAL A 247 -50.32 -86.01 -61.96
C VAL A 247 -50.14 -86.73 -63.31
N ALA A 248 -48.98 -86.62 -63.95
CA ALA A 248 -48.68 -87.33 -65.19
C ALA A 248 -48.63 -88.86 -64.98
N ALA A 249 -48.00 -89.33 -63.91
CA ALA A 249 -47.97 -90.74 -63.54
C ALA A 249 -49.36 -91.26 -63.20
N ALA A 250 -50.19 -90.46 -62.53
CA ALA A 250 -51.60 -90.76 -62.30
C ALA A 250 -52.38 -90.87 -63.61
N ARG A 251 -52.16 -89.98 -64.59
CA ARG A 251 -52.74 -90.08 -65.94
C ARG A 251 -52.28 -91.31 -66.71
N VAL A 252 -50.99 -91.65 -66.66
CA VAL A 252 -50.48 -92.90 -67.29
C VAL A 252 -51.10 -94.13 -66.64
N ARG A 253 -51.29 -94.10 -65.31
CA ARG A 253 -51.96 -95.18 -64.59
C ARG A 253 -53.45 -95.24 -64.91
N GLU A 254 -54.12 -94.09 -65.03
CA GLU A 254 -55.49 -93.96 -65.52
C GLU A 254 -55.62 -94.53 -66.94
N GLU A 255 -54.74 -94.15 -67.87
CA GLU A 255 -54.72 -94.69 -69.23
C GLU A 255 -54.44 -96.19 -69.27
N ARG A 256 -53.53 -96.69 -68.42
CA ARG A 256 -53.23 -98.12 -68.32
C ARG A 256 -54.44 -98.88 -67.79
N VAL A 257 -55.08 -98.38 -66.73
CA VAL A 257 -56.33 -98.94 -66.22
C VAL A 257 -57.40 -98.86 -67.31
N GLY A 258 -57.51 -97.75 -68.04
CA GLY A 258 -58.42 -97.58 -69.17
C GLY A 258 -58.19 -98.65 -70.25
N ARG A 259 -56.95 -98.85 -70.71
CA ARG A 259 -56.58 -99.88 -71.69
C ARG A 259 -56.81 -101.30 -71.17
N GLU A 260 -56.56 -101.55 -69.89
CA GLU A 260 -56.78 -102.85 -69.23
C GLU A 260 -58.28 -103.12 -69.08
N THR A 261 -59.07 -102.10 -68.78
CA THR A 261 -60.54 -102.15 -68.75
C THR A 261 -61.10 -102.35 -70.15
N GLU A 262 -60.57 -101.67 -71.17
CA GLU A 262 -60.94 -101.90 -72.58
C GLU A 262 -60.55 -103.31 -73.05
N ARG A 263 -59.39 -103.84 -72.60
CA ARG A 263 -58.98 -105.22 -72.92
C ARG A 263 -59.92 -106.22 -72.28
N ILE A 264 -60.27 -106.05 -71.00
CA ILE A 264 -61.26 -106.87 -70.29
C ILE A 264 -62.63 -106.76 -70.98
N LEU A 265 -63.04 -105.57 -71.42
CA LEU A 265 -64.27 -105.38 -72.17
C LEU A 265 -64.23 -106.05 -73.56
N ARG A 266 -63.08 -106.05 -74.26
CA ARG A 266 -62.89 -106.81 -75.51
C ARG A 266 -62.91 -108.32 -75.27
N GLU A 267 -62.20 -108.82 -74.26
CA GLU A 267 -62.22 -110.24 -73.87
C GLU A 267 -63.65 -110.68 -73.49
N HIS A 268 -64.42 -109.83 -72.79
CA HIS A 268 -65.83 -110.09 -72.51
C HIS A 268 -66.72 -109.99 -73.76
N ALA A 269 -66.44 -109.08 -74.69
CA ALA A 269 -67.16 -109.00 -75.96
C ALA A 269 -66.88 -110.22 -76.85
N GLU A 270 -65.63 -110.68 -76.92
CA GLU A 270 -65.20 -111.90 -77.62
C GLU A 270 -65.83 -113.15 -76.98
N ALA A 271 -65.88 -113.24 -75.65
CA ALA A 271 -66.61 -114.30 -74.95
C ALA A 271 -68.13 -114.23 -75.21
N GLN A 272 -68.70 -113.04 -75.37
CA GLN A 272 -70.11 -112.84 -75.70
C GLN A 272 -70.40 -113.20 -77.17
N GLU A 273 -69.47 -112.96 -78.08
CA GLU A 273 -69.53 -113.37 -79.49
C GLU A 273 -69.34 -114.87 -79.65
N GLU A 274 -68.43 -115.52 -78.91
CA GLU A 274 -68.32 -116.99 -78.84
C GLU A 274 -69.61 -117.61 -78.28
N MET A 275 -70.19 -117.04 -77.22
CA MET A 275 -71.45 -117.51 -76.65
C MET A 275 -72.63 -117.31 -77.63
N ARG A 276 -72.64 -116.22 -78.40
CA ARG A 276 -73.63 -115.96 -79.47
C ARG A 276 -73.42 -116.87 -80.67
N ALA A 277 -72.18 -117.21 -81.03
CA ALA A 277 -71.86 -118.18 -82.08
C ALA A 277 -72.29 -119.59 -81.66
N HIS A 278 -72.08 -119.96 -80.40
CA HIS A 278 -72.56 -121.23 -79.84
C HIS A 278 -74.10 -121.28 -79.77
N MET A 279 -74.75 -120.18 -79.37
CA MET A 279 -76.21 -120.05 -79.40
C MET A 279 -76.78 -120.01 -80.82
N ASN A 280 -76.07 -119.46 -81.81
CA ASN A 280 -76.47 -119.53 -83.22
C ASN A 280 -76.27 -120.93 -83.80
N HIS A 281 -75.26 -121.68 -83.36
CA HIS A 281 -75.07 -123.08 -83.74
C HIS A 281 -76.16 -124.00 -83.14
N VAL A 282 -76.55 -123.76 -81.89
CA VAL A 282 -77.68 -124.43 -81.23
C VAL A 282 -79.01 -124.01 -81.85
N ARG A 283 -79.20 -122.73 -82.19
CA ARG A 283 -80.41 -122.19 -82.84
C ARG A 283 -80.54 -122.67 -84.29
N SER A 284 -79.43 -122.84 -85.02
CA SER A 284 -79.38 -123.46 -86.35
C SER A 284 -79.66 -124.97 -86.29
N SER A 285 -79.16 -125.66 -85.27
CA SER A 285 -79.42 -127.09 -85.05
C SER A 285 -80.85 -127.38 -84.57
N LEU A 286 -81.49 -126.45 -83.85
CA LEU A 286 -82.91 -126.54 -83.47
C LEU A 286 -83.85 -126.05 -84.59
N ALA A 287 -83.46 -125.09 -85.43
CA ALA A 287 -84.25 -124.66 -86.59
C ALA A 287 -84.33 -125.74 -87.70
N ALA A 288 -83.38 -126.68 -87.76
CA ALA A 288 -83.42 -127.83 -88.67
C ALA A 288 -84.42 -128.92 -88.24
N LEU A 289 -84.96 -128.88 -87.01
CA LEU A 289 -85.91 -129.87 -86.49
C LEU A 289 -87.32 -129.33 -86.22
N THR A 290 -87.55 -128.02 -86.36
CA THR A 290 -88.89 -127.42 -86.25
C THR A 290 -89.00 -126.20 -87.17
N GLY A 291 -89.54 -126.40 -88.38
CA GLY A 291 -89.76 -125.34 -89.35
C GLY A 291 -90.75 -124.28 -88.83
N ARG A 292 -90.22 -123.10 -88.46
CA ARG A 292 -90.93 -121.81 -88.52
C ARG A 292 -89.94 -120.65 -88.62
N ALA A 293 -90.21 -119.79 -89.61
CA ALA A 293 -89.50 -118.56 -89.95
C ALA A 293 -89.87 -117.38 -88.99
N PRO A 294 -89.13 -116.25 -89.04
CA PRO A 294 -88.88 -115.32 -87.94
C PRO A 294 -89.87 -114.14 -87.85
N ALA A 295 -89.78 -113.37 -86.77
CA ALA A 295 -90.21 -111.97 -86.73
C ALA A 295 -89.03 -111.11 -86.26
N GLU A 296 -88.62 -110.21 -87.14
CA GLU A 296 -87.64 -109.16 -86.95
C GLU A 296 -88.27 -107.96 -86.21
N GLY A 297 -87.46 -107.33 -85.37
CA GLY A 297 -87.78 -106.20 -84.48
C GLY A 297 -86.79 -106.16 -83.34
#